data_AF-A0A9W4S333-F1
#
_entry.id   AF-A0A9W4S333-F1
#
_cell.length_a   1.000
_cell.length_b   1.000
_cell.length_c   1.000
_cell.angle_alpha   90.00
_cell.angle_beta   90.00
_cell.angle_gamma   90.00
#
_symmetry.space_group_name_H-M   'P 1'
#
loop_
_entity.id
_entity.type
_entity.pdbx_description
1 polymer ?
#
loop_
_entity_poly.entity_id
_entity_poly.type
_entity_poly.pdbx_seq_one_letter_code
_entity_poly.pdbx_strand_id
1 'polypeptide(L)'
;MAGSINKPKKPKSKRTPVRLRHKIEKASAAKQRKQRKLAKKNPEWRSKLKKDPGIPNLFPYKEKILEEIEEKKLRKAEEAQKRRELAKAAKTGVATAEDADATGMAEDGEEEDDDMMVEDDDEDVDESNPMAALLASARAAAQSYEKDLRDVDDDEMDDDEDSDDSDAPAEIAVGNATSRKAFDKVFKNVVEQADVILYVLDARDPESTRSRDVERSVMAAANGGKRLILIVNKIDLVPPKTLQAWLTHLRRYFPTLPLRASNPAPNAQTFNHKELTVQKTSADLFRALKSYAATRQLKRAVSVGVIGYPNVGKSSVINALLGRL
;
A
#
# COMPACT_ATOMS: atom_id res chain seq x y z
N MET A 1 51.52 -8.91 25.38
CA MET A 1 50.17 -8.34 25.20
C MET A 1 49.21 -9.48 24.87
N ALA A 2 48.54 -10.04 25.87
CA ALA A 2 47.68 -11.21 25.71
C ALA A 2 46.41 -10.85 24.92
N GLY A 3 46.16 -11.58 23.83
CA GLY A 3 44.98 -11.40 22.98
C GLY A 3 43.70 -11.77 23.72
N SER A 4 42.70 -10.89 23.64
CA SER A 4 41.36 -11.12 24.20
C SER A 4 40.66 -12.26 23.47
N ILE A 5 40.57 -13.42 24.10
CA ILE A 5 39.81 -14.58 23.61
C ILE A 5 38.32 -14.23 23.68
N ASN A 6 37.69 -13.98 22.53
CA ASN A 6 36.26 -13.73 22.42
C ASN A 6 35.49 -15.04 22.69
N LYS A 7 35.10 -15.28 23.94
CA LYS A 7 34.32 -16.46 24.30
C LYS A 7 32.92 -16.38 23.66
N PRO A 8 32.48 -17.39 22.89
CA PRO A 8 31.16 -17.37 22.26
C PRO A 8 30.06 -17.28 23.34
N LYS A 9 29.08 -16.40 23.13
CA LYS A 9 27.93 -16.24 24.04
C LYS A 9 27.16 -17.55 24.14
N LYS A 10 26.70 -17.90 25.35
CA LYS A 10 25.89 -19.09 25.57
C LYS A 10 24.63 -19.05 24.67
N PRO A 11 24.30 -20.13 23.93
CA PRO A 11 23.13 -20.16 23.08
C PRO A 11 21.85 -19.99 23.91
N LYS A 12 20.93 -19.15 23.44
CA LYS A 12 19.61 -18.99 24.08
C LYS A 12 18.77 -20.25 23.85
N SER A 13 18.17 -20.77 24.91
CA SER A 13 17.27 -21.92 24.83
C SER A 13 16.00 -21.56 24.03
N LYS A 14 15.61 -22.43 23.11
CA LYS A 14 14.32 -22.35 22.40
C LYS A 14 13.13 -22.86 23.25
N ARG A 15 13.39 -23.36 24.47
CA ARG A 15 12.35 -23.84 25.38
C ARG A 15 11.58 -22.64 25.96
N THR A 16 10.28 -22.59 25.68
CA THR A 16 9.36 -21.60 26.27
C THR A 16 8.83 -22.10 27.62
N PRO A 17 8.91 -21.31 28.70
CA PRO A 17 8.31 -21.70 29.97
C PRO A 17 6.77 -21.75 29.85
N VAL A 18 6.14 -22.66 30.58
CA VAL A 18 4.68 -22.88 30.57
C VAL A 18 3.92 -21.59 30.89
N ARG A 19 4.41 -20.80 31.84
CA ARG A 19 3.86 -19.47 32.19
C ARG A 19 3.77 -18.53 30.99
N LEU A 20 4.78 -18.53 30.12
CA LEU A 20 4.81 -17.69 28.92
C LEU A 20 3.80 -18.18 27.88
N ARG A 21 3.64 -19.49 27.72
CA ARG A 21 2.63 -20.08 26.82
C ARG A 21 1.21 -19.66 27.21
N HIS A 22 0.84 -19.84 28.48
CA HIS A 22 -0.48 -19.40 28.95
C HIS A 22 -0.68 -17.89 28.90
N LYS A 23 0.39 -17.09 29.08
CA LYS A 23 0.31 -15.63 28.91
C LYS A 23 0.00 -15.25 27.46
N ILE A 24 0.67 -15.88 26.49
CA ILE A 24 0.45 -15.66 25.06
C ILE A 24 -0.98 -16.09 24.67
N GLU A 25 -1.43 -17.25 25.14
CA GLU A 25 -2.77 -17.76 24.90
C GLU A 25 -3.85 -16.80 25.42
N LYS A 26 -3.75 -16.35 26.68
CA LYS A 26 -4.66 -15.36 27.27
C LYS A 26 -4.65 -14.03 26.52
N ALA A 27 -3.47 -13.55 26.13
CA ALA A 27 -3.33 -12.31 25.36
C ALA A 27 -3.96 -12.42 23.95
N SER A 28 -3.77 -13.56 23.28
CA SER A 28 -4.38 -13.86 21.97
C SER A 28 -5.91 -13.89 22.07
N ALA A 29 -6.45 -14.60 23.05
CA ALA A 29 -7.89 -14.68 23.28
C ALA A 29 -8.49 -13.29 23.59
N ALA A 30 -7.81 -12.47 24.40
CA ALA A 30 -8.23 -11.11 24.70
C ALA A 30 -8.23 -10.22 23.44
N LYS A 31 -7.20 -10.33 22.59
CA LYS A 31 -7.12 -9.61 21.30
C LYS A 31 -8.27 -10.00 20.37
N GLN A 32 -8.54 -11.30 20.21
CA GLN A 32 -9.67 -11.79 19.39
C GLN A 32 -11.02 -11.31 19.94
N ARG A 33 -11.22 -11.31 21.26
CA ARG A 33 -12.43 -10.76 21.89
C ARG A 33 -12.60 -9.27 21.60
N LYS A 34 -11.52 -8.49 21.66
CA LYS A 34 -11.54 -7.05 21.31
C LYS A 34 -11.86 -6.84 19.83
N GLN A 35 -11.23 -7.60 18.93
CA GLN A 35 -11.50 -7.55 17.49
C GLN A 35 -12.96 -7.90 17.16
N ARG A 36 -13.55 -8.93 17.78
CA ARG A 36 -14.97 -9.27 17.60
C ARG A 36 -15.91 -8.15 18.04
N LYS A 37 -15.58 -7.43 19.12
CA LYS A 37 -16.35 -6.26 19.57
C LYS A 37 -16.22 -5.08 18.60
N LEU A 38 -15.03 -4.81 18.07
CA LEU A 38 -14.78 -3.75 17.10
C LEU A 38 -15.45 -4.06 15.74
N ALA A 39 -15.39 -5.31 15.29
CA ALA A 39 -16.00 -5.75 14.03
C ALA A 39 -17.52 -5.55 14.02
N LYS A 40 -18.19 -5.74 15.16
CA LYS A 40 -19.64 -5.45 15.31
C LYS A 40 -19.99 -3.96 15.27
N LYS A 41 -19.01 -3.07 15.49
CA LYS A 41 -19.19 -1.61 15.47
C LYS A 41 -18.88 -0.99 14.10
N ASN A 42 -18.25 -1.72 13.18
CA ASN A 42 -17.92 -1.21 11.85
C ASN A 42 -19.16 -1.30 10.93
N PRO A 43 -19.72 -0.20 10.39
CA PRO A 43 -20.90 -0.20 9.52
C PRO A 43 -20.79 -1.08 8.27
N GLU A 44 -19.57 -1.37 7.80
CA GLU A 44 -19.30 -2.28 6.67
C GLU A 44 -19.72 -3.74 6.91
N TRP A 45 -20.03 -4.15 8.16
CA TRP A 45 -20.55 -5.49 8.42
C TRP A 45 -21.95 -5.75 7.80
N ARG A 46 -22.65 -4.68 7.38
CA ARG A 46 -23.99 -4.75 6.77
C ARG A 46 -23.98 -4.96 5.26
N SER A 47 -22.89 -4.65 4.55
CA SER A 47 -22.78 -4.97 3.12
C SER A 47 -22.33 -6.43 2.97
N LYS A 48 -23.29 -7.34 2.87
CA LYS A 48 -23.03 -8.77 2.59
C LYS A 48 -22.49 -9.02 1.18
N LEU A 49 -22.51 -8.02 0.29
CA LEU A 49 -21.97 -8.15 -1.05
C LEU A 49 -20.44 -8.10 -1.02
N LYS A 50 -19.82 -9.24 -1.28
CA LYS A 50 -18.39 -9.34 -1.55
C LYS A 50 -18.11 -8.61 -2.86
N LYS A 51 -17.37 -7.50 -2.82
CA LYS A 51 -16.90 -6.81 -4.04
C LYS A 51 -16.04 -7.80 -4.83
N ASP A 52 -16.48 -8.12 -6.04
CA ASP A 52 -15.72 -8.97 -6.95
C ASP A 52 -14.47 -8.20 -7.40
N PRO A 53 -13.26 -8.76 -7.23
CA PRO A 53 -12.03 -8.16 -7.76
C PRO A 53 -12.00 -8.01 -9.29
N GLY A 54 -12.96 -8.59 -10.02
CA GLY A 54 -13.14 -8.41 -11.46
C GLY A 54 -12.04 -9.07 -12.28
N ILE A 55 -12.10 -8.86 -13.61
CA ILE A 55 -11.14 -9.47 -14.54
C ILE A 55 -9.85 -8.65 -14.57
N PRO A 56 -8.69 -9.23 -14.20
CA PRO A 56 -7.42 -8.51 -14.19
C PRO A 56 -7.01 -8.01 -15.58
N ASN A 57 -6.36 -6.85 -15.63
CA ASN A 57 -6.04 -6.18 -16.90
C ASN A 57 -4.99 -6.92 -17.77
N LEU A 58 -4.18 -7.80 -17.17
CA LEU A 58 -3.12 -8.53 -17.86
C LEU A 58 -3.61 -9.84 -18.50
N PHE A 59 -4.92 -10.13 -18.44
CA PHE A 59 -5.44 -11.37 -18.97
C PHE A 59 -5.48 -11.33 -20.52
N PRO A 60 -4.77 -12.23 -21.24
CA PRO A 60 -4.61 -12.15 -22.70
C PRO A 60 -5.90 -12.22 -23.52
N TYR A 61 -7.00 -12.74 -22.94
CA TYR A 61 -8.30 -12.84 -23.59
C TYR A 61 -9.38 -12.05 -22.84
N LYS A 62 -8.99 -10.96 -22.16
CA LYS A 62 -9.92 -10.10 -21.40
C LYS A 62 -11.07 -9.59 -22.28
N GLU A 63 -10.76 -9.18 -23.50
CA GLU A 63 -11.75 -8.65 -24.46
C GLU A 63 -12.78 -9.70 -24.85
N LYS A 64 -12.35 -10.93 -25.15
CA LYS A 64 -13.28 -12.04 -25.45
C LYS A 64 -14.21 -12.36 -24.29
N ILE A 65 -13.70 -12.35 -23.06
CA ILE A 65 -14.53 -12.58 -21.88
C ILE A 65 -15.53 -11.44 -21.68
N LEU A 66 -15.15 -10.20 -21.97
CA LEU A 66 -16.06 -9.06 -21.89
C LEU A 66 -17.17 -9.16 -22.96
N GLU A 67 -16.82 -9.52 -24.19
CA GLU A 67 -17.78 -9.76 -25.30
C GLU A 67 -18.76 -10.89 -24.95
N GLU A 68 -18.28 -12.03 -24.45
CA GLU A 68 -19.13 -13.15 -24.01
C GLU A 68 -20.09 -12.74 -22.89
N ILE A 69 -19.65 -11.87 -21.97
CA ILE A 69 -20.49 -11.35 -20.89
C ILE A 69 -21.57 -10.41 -21.44
N GLU A 70 -21.23 -9.54 -22.40
CA GLU A 70 -22.17 -8.62 -23.05
C GLU A 70 -23.23 -9.36 -23.87
N GLU A 71 -22.83 -10.34 -24.67
CA GLU A 71 -23.76 -11.20 -25.42
C GLU A 71 -24.71 -11.96 -24.49
N LYS A 72 -24.18 -12.50 -23.39
CA LYS A 72 -25.00 -13.20 -22.38
C LYS A 72 -25.98 -12.25 -21.68
N LYS A 73 -25.59 -11.00 -21.42
CA LYS A 73 -26.48 -9.97 -20.86
C LYS A 73 -27.59 -9.59 -21.84
N LEU A 74 -27.26 -9.36 -23.10
CA LEU A 74 -28.23 -9.04 -24.16
C LEU A 74 -29.27 -10.14 -24.32
N ARG A 75 -28.81 -11.41 -24.37
CA ARG A 75 -29.70 -12.56 -24.42
C ARG A 75 -30.62 -12.66 -23.22
N LYS A 76 -30.08 -12.50 -22.00
CA LYS A 76 -30.87 -12.56 -20.76
C LYS A 76 -31.91 -11.43 -20.72
N ALA A 77 -31.56 -10.23 -21.18
CA ALA A 77 -32.47 -9.09 -21.27
C ALA A 77 -33.60 -9.32 -22.29
N GLU A 78 -33.29 -9.85 -23.48
CA GLU A 78 -34.29 -10.16 -24.51
C GLU A 78 -35.26 -11.26 -24.04
N GLU A 79 -34.74 -12.31 -23.39
CA GLU A 79 -35.56 -13.37 -22.80
C GLU A 79 -36.46 -12.84 -21.67
N ALA A 80 -35.96 -11.92 -20.84
CA ALA A 80 -36.73 -11.26 -19.80
C ALA A 80 -37.81 -10.32 -20.36
N GLN A 81 -37.52 -9.57 -21.43
CA GLN A 81 -38.49 -8.72 -22.11
C GLN A 81 -39.62 -9.55 -22.73
N LYS A 82 -39.29 -10.62 -23.45
CA LYS A 82 -40.29 -11.56 -24.00
C LYS A 82 -41.13 -12.18 -22.89
N ARG A 83 -40.53 -12.56 -21.75
CA ARG A 83 -41.26 -13.09 -20.59
C ARG A 83 -42.19 -12.04 -19.98
N ARG A 84 -41.77 -10.77 -19.91
CA ARG A 84 -42.58 -9.65 -19.42
C ARG A 84 -43.73 -9.33 -20.36
N GLU A 85 -43.52 -9.38 -21.67
CA GLU A 85 -44.55 -9.20 -22.70
C GLU A 85 -45.59 -10.32 -22.67
N LEU A 86 -45.16 -11.57 -22.56
CA LEU A 86 -46.06 -12.72 -22.39
C LEU A 86 -46.87 -12.63 -21.08
N ALA A 87 -46.24 -12.19 -19.99
CA ALA A 87 -46.94 -11.96 -18.71
C ALA A 87 -47.94 -10.79 -18.81
N LYS A 88 -47.62 -9.71 -19.54
CA LYS A 88 -48.54 -8.60 -19.81
C LYS A 88 -49.71 -9.05 -20.71
N ALA A 89 -49.44 -9.84 -21.75
CA ALA A 89 -50.44 -10.38 -22.66
C ALA A 89 -51.41 -11.36 -21.95
N ALA A 90 -50.88 -12.21 -21.08
CA ALA A 90 -51.67 -13.08 -20.22
C ALA A 90 -52.55 -12.28 -19.24
N LYS A 91 -52.03 -11.16 -18.71
CA LYS A 91 -52.79 -10.28 -17.81
C LYS A 91 -53.89 -9.50 -18.53
N THR A 92 -53.69 -9.09 -19.77
CA THR A 92 -54.75 -8.50 -20.61
C THR A 92 -55.77 -9.52 -21.13
N GLY A 93 -55.46 -10.82 -21.06
CA GLY A 93 -56.35 -11.92 -21.44
C GLY A 93 -57.29 -12.41 -20.33
N VAL A 94 -57.13 -11.96 -19.09
CA VAL A 94 -57.96 -12.39 -17.93
C VAL A 94 -58.77 -11.19 -17.42
N ALA A 95 -59.63 -10.69 -18.29
CA ALA A 95 -60.82 -9.92 -17.91
C ALA A 95 -62.08 -10.55 -18.50
N THR A 96 -62.14 -11.89 -18.60
CA THR A 96 -63.39 -12.65 -18.76
C THR A 96 -63.20 -14.11 -18.30
N ALA A 97 -64.03 -14.49 -17.32
CA ALA A 97 -64.44 -15.85 -16.92
C ALA A 97 -63.52 -16.70 -16.02
N GLU A 98 -64.21 -17.41 -15.11
CA GLU A 98 -63.79 -18.10 -13.89
C GLU A 98 -63.35 -19.58 -14.11
N ASP A 99 -62.61 -20.07 -13.11
CA ASP A 99 -62.46 -21.44 -12.57
C ASP A 99 -61.88 -22.60 -13.42
N ALA A 100 -60.74 -23.15 -12.98
CA ALA A 100 -60.59 -24.55 -12.54
C ALA A 100 -59.12 -24.97 -12.31
N ASP A 101 -58.98 -25.81 -11.29
CA ASP A 101 -57.81 -26.44 -10.66
C ASP A 101 -56.92 -27.35 -11.54
N ALA A 102 -55.73 -27.66 -10.98
CA ALA A 102 -54.90 -28.87 -11.14
C ALA A 102 -53.54 -28.79 -11.88
N THR A 103 -52.50 -28.56 -11.06
CA THR A 103 -51.26 -29.36 -10.90
C THR A 103 -50.43 -29.83 -12.12
N GLY A 104 -49.18 -29.36 -12.20
CA GLY A 104 -48.11 -29.96 -13.01
C GLY A 104 -46.73 -29.34 -12.73
N MET A 105 -45.84 -30.12 -12.14
CA MET A 105 -44.54 -29.77 -11.55
C MET A 105 -43.50 -29.21 -12.53
N ALA A 106 -42.66 -28.29 -12.06
CA ALA A 106 -41.20 -28.34 -12.21
C ALA A 106 -40.54 -27.40 -11.18
N GLU A 107 -39.94 -28.00 -10.16
CA GLU A 107 -38.82 -27.41 -9.42
C GLU A 107 -37.66 -27.21 -10.40
N ASP A 108 -37.12 -26.00 -10.50
CA ASP A 108 -35.69 -25.82 -10.28
C ASP A 108 -35.40 -24.38 -9.90
N GLY A 109 -34.53 -24.22 -8.91
CA GLY A 109 -34.25 -22.96 -8.25
C GLY A 109 -33.44 -21.98 -9.08
N GLU A 110 -33.57 -20.70 -8.73
CA GLU A 110 -32.49 -19.88 -8.18
C GLU A 110 -33.07 -18.48 -7.91
N GLU A 111 -33.09 -18.12 -6.63
CA GLU A 111 -33.33 -16.76 -6.16
C GLU A 111 -32.12 -15.91 -6.55
N GLU A 112 -32.28 -15.00 -7.50
CA GLU A 112 -31.44 -13.81 -7.58
C GLU A 112 -32.33 -12.58 -7.79
N ASP A 113 -32.32 -11.71 -6.78
CA ASP A 113 -32.90 -10.37 -6.73
C ASP A 113 -32.56 -9.59 -8.01
N ASP A 114 -33.57 -9.33 -8.83
CA ASP A 114 -33.46 -8.44 -9.99
C ASP A 114 -33.92 -7.04 -9.56
N ASP A 115 -32.96 -6.17 -9.25
CA ASP A 115 -33.13 -4.72 -9.15
C ASP A 115 -33.60 -4.23 -10.54
N MET A 116 -34.91 -4.01 -10.69
CA MET A 116 -35.50 -3.39 -11.87
C MET A 116 -35.04 -1.93 -11.97
N MET A 117 -34.06 -1.69 -12.84
CA MET A 117 -33.80 -0.37 -13.42
C MET A 117 -35.05 0.05 -14.22
N VAL A 118 -35.82 0.98 -13.67
CA VAL A 118 -36.91 1.66 -14.37
C VAL A 118 -36.26 2.67 -15.30
N GLU A 119 -36.40 2.45 -16.61
CA GLU A 119 -36.14 3.46 -17.63
C GLU A 119 -37.12 4.62 -17.42
N ASP A 120 -36.58 5.84 -17.34
CA ASP A 120 -37.33 7.09 -17.31
C ASP A 120 -38.12 7.23 -18.63
N ASP A 121 -39.44 7.03 -18.56
CA ASP A 121 -40.38 7.53 -19.56
C ASP A 121 -40.96 8.83 -18.99
N ASP A 122 -40.58 9.95 -19.60
CA ASP A 122 -41.14 11.28 -19.33
C ASP A 122 -42.59 11.32 -19.84
N GLU A 123 -43.55 10.97 -18.99
CA GLU A 123 -44.97 11.32 -19.19
C GLU A 123 -45.50 12.14 -18.01
N ASP A 124 -46.21 13.21 -18.36
CA ASP A 124 -46.71 14.29 -17.50
C ASP A 124 -47.37 13.79 -16.20
N VAL A 125 -46.86 14.26 -15.06
CA VAL A 125 -47.22 13.79 -13.72
C VAL A 125 -48.56 14.38 -13.25
N ASP A 126 -49.57 13.52 -13.14
CA ASP A 126 -50.77 13.75 -12.32
C ASP A 126 -50.36 13.82 -10.83
N GLU A 127 -50.58 14.98 -10.21
CA GLU A 127 -50.11 15.39 -8.87
C GLU A 127 -50.78 14.64 -7.69
N SER A 128 -51.44 13.52 -7.94
CA SER A 128 -52.26 12.81 -6.94
C SER A 128 -51.67 11.48 -6.42
N ASN A 129 -50.45 11.09 -6.83
CA ASN A 129 -49.85 9.80 -6.43
C ASN A 129 -48.85 9.91 -5.25
N PRO A 130 -49.00 9.16 -4.13
CA PRO A 130 -48.14 9.22 -2.94
C PRO A 130 -46.64 8.95 -3.17
N MET A 131 -46.26 8.29 -4.26
CA MET A 131 -44.86 8.04 -4.64
C MET A 131 -44.13 9.33 -5.05
N ALA A 132 -44.85 10.28 -5.67
CA ALA A 132 -44.29 11.57 -6.10
C ALA A 132 -43.90 12.45 -4.91
N ALA A 133 -44.69 12.43 -3.84
CA ALA A 133 -44.39 13.14 -2.59
C ALA A 133 -43.11 12.60 -1.91
N LEU A 134 -42.88 11.29 -1.99
CA LEU A 134 -41.69 10.64 -1.44
C LEU A 134 -40.43 11.03 -2.25
N LEU A 135 -40.53 11.03 -3.58
CA LEU A 135 -39.44 11.47 -4.47
C LEU A 135 -39.12 12.96 -4.33
N ALA A 136 -40.14 13.81 -4.14
CA ALA A 136 -39.95 15.24 -3.86
C ALA A 136 -39.25 15.47 -2.52
N SER A 137 -39.62 14.72 -1.47
CA SER A 137 -38.97 14.77 -0.16
C SER A 137 -37.51 14.31 -0.21
N ALA A 138 -37.22 13.24 -0.95
CA ALA A 138 -35.86 12.74 -1.15
C ALA A 138 -34.96 13.74 -1.90
N ARG A 139 -35.49 14.41 -2.93
CA ARG A 139 -34.78 15.47 -3.66
C ARG A 139 -34.51 16.70 -2.79
N ALA A 140 -35.47 17.12 -1.96
CA ALA A 140 -35.27 18.23 -1.03
C ALA A 140 -34.19 17.93 0.03
N ALA A 141 -34.17 16.70 0.56
CA ALA A 141 -33.14 16.27 1.52
C ALA A 141 -31.73 16.20 0.90
N ALA A 142 -31.63 15.80 -0.38
CA ALA A 142 -30.36 15.80 -1.10
C ALA A 142 -29.82 17.23 -1.30
N GLN A 143 -30.69 18.19 -1.61
CA GLN A 143 -30.31 19.59 -1.79
C GLN A 143 -29.84 20.27 -0.49
N SER A 144 -30.44 19.95 0.67
CA SER A 144 -29.95 20.47 1.95
C SER A 144 -28.55 19.94 2.29
N TYR A 145 -28.26 18.69 1.92
CA TYR A 145 -26.95 18.09 2.19
C TYR A 145 -25.85 18.65 1.28
N GLU A 146 -26.18 18.95 0.02
CA GLU A 146 -25.24 19.61 -0.89
C GLU A 146 -24.95 21.06 -0.48
N LYS A 147 -25.92 21.73 0.14
CA LYS A 147 -25.74 23.06 0.70
C LYS A 147 -24.85 23.04 1.94
N ASP A 148 -25.09 22.14 2.88
CA ASP A 148 -24.24 21.96 4.07
C ASP A 148 -22.80 21.57 3.70
N LEU A 149 -22.58 20.88 2.57
CA LEU A 149 -21.23 20.54 2.10
C LEU A 149 -20.48 21.73 1.51
N ARG A 150 -21.19 22.70 0.91
CA ARG A 150 -20.60 23.91 0.32
C ARG A 150 -20.26 24.96 1.37
N ASP A 151 -21.01 25.00 2.48
CA ASP A 151 -20.79 25.95 3.58
C ASP A 151 -19.57 25.57 4.48
N VAL A 152 -18.98 24.39 4.30
CA VAL A 152 -17.78 23.92 5.07
C VAL A 152 -16.46 24.27 4.37
N ASP A 153 -16.47 24.57 3.06
CA ASP A 153 -15.24 24.87 2.29
C ASP A 153 -14.84 26.36 2.33
N ASP A 154 -15.66 27.26 2.89
CA ASP A 154 -15.44 28.72 2.84
C ASP A 154 -14.89 29.34 4.16
N ASP A 155 -14.69 28.55 5.22
CA ASP A 155 -14.44 29.07 6.58
C ASP A 155 -13.09 28.69 7.25
N GLU A 156 -12.08 28.15 6.53
CA GLU A 156 -10.74 27.96 7.14
C GLU A 156 -9.58 28.43 6.24
N MET A 157 -9.44 29.75 6.14
CA MET A 157 -8.18 30.46 5.90
C MET A 157 -8.13 31.68 6.84
N ASP A 158 -7.46 31.56 7.99
CA ASP A 158 -6.51 32.57 8.49
C ASP A 158 -5.80 32.15 9.79
N ASP A 159 -4.52 32.54 9.79
CA ASP A 159 -3.34 32.40 10.65
C ASP A 159 -3.40 32.29 12.21
N ASP A 160 -2.39 31.54 12.69
CA ASP A 160 -1.39 31.83 13.74
C ASP A 160 -1.53 31.50 15.26
N GLU A 161 -0.36 31.02 15.75
CA GLU A 161 0.25 31.05 17.11
C GLU A 161 0.00 29.97 18.20
N ASP A 162 1.07 29.17 18.38
CA ASP A 162 1.81 28.83 19.62
C ASP A 162 1.42 27.71 20.62
N SER A 163 2.44 26.86 20.82
CA SER A 163 2.84 26.03 21.99
C SER A 163 1.85 25.04 22.63
N ASP A 164 2.20 23.75 22.62
CA ASP A 164 2.67 23.11 23.87
C ASP A 164 3.46 21.80 23.61
N ASP A 165 4.44 21.58 24.48
CA ASP A 165 5.45 20.53 24.51
C ASP A 165 4.87 19.24 25.12
N SER A 166 5.02 18.09 24.46
CA SER A 166 4.91 16.79 25.15
C SER A 166 5.72 15.71 24.43
N ASP A 167 6.83 15.37 25.07
CA ASP A 167 7.79 14.36 24.66
C ASP A 167 7.27 12.96 25.03
N ALA A 168 6.85 12.17 24.04
CA ALA A 168 6.58 10.74 24.18
C ALA A 168 6.94 9.99 22.87
N PRO A 169 7.61 8.83 22.94
CA PRO A 169 8.07 8.13 21.74
C PRO A 169 6.92 7.37 21.10
N ALA A 170 6.29 7.96 20.08
CA ALA A 170 5.26 7.31 19.29
C ALA A 170 5.86 6.28 18.32
N GLU A 171 5.45 5.02 18.43
CA GLU A 171 5.61 4.01 17.38
C GLU A 171 4.73 4.40 16.19
N ILE A 172 5.33 4.80 15.06
CA ILE A 172 4.60 5.36 13.92
C ILE A 172 4.13 4.25 12.97
N ALA A 173 2.82 4.05 12.91
CA ALA A 173 2.14 3.28 11.88
C ALA A 173 2.15 4.04 10.55
N VAL A 174 2.59 3.38 9.48
CA VAL A 174 2.72 3.95 8.14
C VAL A 174 1.34 3.95 7.46
N GLY A 175 0.63 5.08 7.53
CA GLY A 175 -0.59 5.38 6.79
C GLY A 175 -0.33 6.41 5.69
N ASN A 176 -0.76 6.10 4.47
CA ASN A 176 -0.53 6.88 3.25
C ASN A 176 -1.39 8.16 3.22
N ALA A 177 -0.84 9.30 3.66
CA ALA A 177 -1.05 10.65 3.08
C ALA A 177 -0.67 11.81 4.04
N THR A 178 -0.62 11.60 5.35
CA THR A 178 -0.36 12.65 6.38
C THR A 178 1.13 12.86 6.71
N SER A 179 2.06 12.49 5.83
CA SER A 179 3.40 12.04 6.26
C SER A 179 4.60 12.88 5.78
N ARG A 180 4.47 13.92 4.95
CA ARG A 180 5.65 14.69 4.46
C ARG A 180 6.38 15.41 5.60
N LYS A 181 5.66 16.19 6.41
CA LYS A 181 6.22 16.86 7.60
C LYS A 181 6.85 15.84 8.59
N ALA A 182 6.22 14.68 8.76
CA ALA A 182 6.76 13.61 9.59
C ALA A 182 8.05 13.01 9.01
N PHE A 183 8.10 12.78 7.69
CA PHE A 183 9.31 12.33 7.00
C PHE A 183 10.42 13.38 7.08
N ASP A 184 10.10 14.66 6.95
CA ASP A 184 11.07 15.75 7.05
C ASP A 184 11.64 15.86 8.46
N LYS A 185 10.81 15.68 9.51
CA LYS A 185 11.27 15.62 10.91
C LYS A 185 12.22 14.44 11.11
N VAL A 186 11.83 13.24 10.66
CA VAL A 186 12.68 12.04 10.76
C VAL A 186 13.97 12.22 9.96
N PHE A 187 13.88 12.79 8.76
CA PHE A 187 15.02 13.06 7.90
C PHE A 187 16.01 14.01 8.58
N LYS A 188 15.54 15.16 9.10
CA LYS A 188 16.38 16.12 9.83
C LYS A 188 17.06 15.46 11.02
N ASN A 189 16.32 14.67 11.81
CA ASN A 189 16.88 13.93 12.95
C ASN A 189 17.98 12.95 12.53
N VAL A 190 17.76 12.17 11.46
CA VAL A 190 18.75 11.23 10.92
C VAL A 190 19.98 11.97 10.39
N VAL A 191 19.76 13.07 9.68
CA VAL A 191 20.85 13.89 9.13
C VAL A 191 21.68 14.48 10.25
N GLU A 192 21.07 14.99 11.32
CA GLU A 192 21.76 15.59 12.47
C GLU A 192 22.62 14.56 13.22
N GLN A 193 22.07 13.38 13.51
CA GLN A 193 22.74 12.33 14.30
C GLN A 193 23.81 11.55 13.52
N ALA A 194 23.71 11.50 12.18
CA ALA A 194 24.62 10.70 11.36
C ALA A 194 25.95 11.42 11.08
N ASP A 195 27.05 10.66 11.11
CA ASP A 195 28.37 11.09 10.65
C ASP A 195 28.55 10.78 9.15
N VAL A 196 27.98 9.66 8.71
CA VAL A 196 27.97 9.21 7.31
C VAL A 196 26.54 8.88 6.90
N ILE A 197 26.12 9.36 5.74
CA ILE A 197 24.80 9.12 5.18
C ILE A 197 24.94 8.22 3.96
N LEU A 198 24.21 7.10 4.00
CA LEU A 198 24.04 6.18 2.89
C LEU A 198 22.72 6.51 2.19
N TYR A 199 22.81 7.02 0.98
CA TYR A 199 21.65 7.35 0.17
C TYR A 199 21.34 6.22 -0.81
N VAL A 200 20.26 5.49 -0.55
CA VAL A 200 19.89 4.29 -1.30
C VAL A 200 19.01 4.67 -2.49
N LEU A 201 19.45 4.25 -3.68
CA LEU A 201 18.80 4.42 -4.98
C LEU A 201 18.44 3.05 -5.58
N ASP A 202 17.44 3.00 -6.45
CA ASP A 202 17.07 1.79 -7.21
C ASP A 202 17.89 1.74 -8.52
N ALA A 203 18.53 0.61 -8.83
CA ALA A 203 19.39 0.47 -10.01
C ALA A 203 18.65 0.62 -11.34
N ARG A 204 17.34 0.34 -11.37
CA ARG A 204 16.52 0.42 -12.58
C ARG A 204 16.37 1.86 -13.06
N ASP A 205 16.20 2.77 -12.11
CA ASP A 205 16.08 4.19 -12.36
C ASP A 205 16.61 5.01 -11.16
N PRO A 206 17.93 5.25 -11.14
CA PRO A 206 18.56 5.93 -10.02
C PRO A 206 18.28 7.45 -10.01
N GLU A 207 17.94 8.07 -11.14
CA GLU A 207 17.65 9.51 -11.19
C GLU A 207 16.26 9.83 -10.64
N SER A 208 15.23 9.01 -10.92
CA SER A 208 13.90 9.26 -10.34
C SER A 208 13.83 9.00 -8.83
N THR A 209 14.65 8.08 -8.32
CA THR A 209 14.74 7.80 -6.89
C THR A 209 15.67 8.77 -6.14
N ARG A 210 16.25 9.73 -6.86
CA ARG A 210 17.17 10.76 -6.37
C ARG A 210 16.47 12.12 -6.25
N SER A 211 16.72 12.83 -5.15
CA SER A 211 16.24 14.20 -4.93
C SER A 211 17.43 15.11 -4.67
N ARG A 212 17.56 16.15 -5.51
CA ARG A 212 18.62 17.16 -5.39
C ARG A 212 18.47 18.00 -4.13
N ASP A 213 17.26 18.16 -3.64
CA ASP A 213 16.97 18.94 -2.43
C ASP A 213 17.48 18.22 -1.18
N VAL A 214 17.29 16.89 -1.12
CA VAL A 214 17.85 16.04 -0.07
C VAL A 214 19.37 16.12 -0.07
N GLU A 215 20.01 16.05 -1.24
CA GLU A 215 21.47 16.16 -1.36
C GLU A 215 21.96 17.53 -0.91
N ARG A 216 21.29 18.60 -1.34
CA ARG A 216 21.63 19.97 -0.93
C ARG A 216 21.46 20.17 0.57
N SER A 217 20.38 19.66 1.16
CA SER A 217 20.13 19.74 2.59
C SER A 217 21.20 18.98 3.39
N VAL A 218 21.58 17.77 2.96
CA VAL A 218 22.67 17.02 3.57
C VAL A 218 24.00 17.76 3.45
N MET A 219 24.31 18.32 2.28
CA MET A 219 25.56 19.05 2.04
C MET A 219 25.61 20.37 2.81
N ALA A 220 24.48 21.07 2.96
CA ALA A 220 24.35 22.27 3.77
C ALA A 220 24.52 21.94 5.26
N ALA A 221 23.78 20.93 5.76
CA ALA A 221 23.91 20.46 7.14
C ALA A 221 25.29 19.86 7.44
N ALA A 222 26.03 19.44 6.41
CA ALA A 222 27.34 18.89 6.60
C ALA A 222 28.33 19.92 7.12
N ASN A 223 28.26 21.22 6.79
CA ASN A 223 29.35 22.19 7.02
C ASN A 223 30.77 21.58 6.76
N GLY A 224 30.88 20.66 5.79
CA GLY A 224 32.09 19.89 5.49
C GLY A 224 32.40 18.67 6.39
N GLY A 225 31.63 18.41 7.45
CA GLY A 225 31.75 17.30 8.40
C GLY A 225 31.20 15.95 7.91
N LYS A 226 29.96 15.93 7.40
CA LYS A 226 29.25 14.68 7.04
C LYS A 226 29.64 14.18 5.65
N ARG A 227 29.69 12.87 5.46
CA ARG A 227 29.95 12.24 4.15
C ARG A 227 28.68 11.63 3.58
N LEU A 228 28.43 11.85 2.30
CA LEU A 228 27.34 11.24 1.54
C LEU A 228 27.91 10.16 0.61
N ILE A 229 27.34 8.95 0.67
CA ILE A 229 27.68 7.82 -0.20
C ILE A 229 26.39 7.33 -0.85
N LEU A 230 26.38 7.19 -2.18
CA LEU A 230 25.25 6.62 -2.90
C LEU A 230 25.34 5.08 -2.89
N ILE A 231 24.23 4.41 -2.60
CA ILE A 231 24.10 2.96 -2.70
C ILE A 231 23.10 2.64 -3.80
N VAL A 232 23.56 2.02 -4.87
CA VAL A 232 22.70 1.56 -5.96
C VAL A 232 22.25 0.14 -5.65
N ASN A 233 21.00 -0.03 -5.22
CA ASN A 233 20.43 -1.30 -4.81
C ASN A 233 19.60 -1.96 -5.93
N LYS A 234 19.30 -3.25 -5.82
CA LYS A 234 18.56 -4.06 -6.82
C LYS A 234 19.30 -4.21 -8.14
N ILE A 235 20.63 -4.27 -8.09
CA ILE A 235 21.50 -4.42 -9.27
C ILE A 235 21.14 -5.65 -10.10
N ASP A 236 20.57 -6.67 -9.49
CA ASP A 236 20.14 -7.91 -10.12
C ASP A 236 19.02 -7.74 -11.15
N LEU A 237 18.28 -6.62 -11.12
CA LEU A 237 17.23 -6.31 -12.08
C LEU A 237 17.74 -5.63 -13.35
N VAL A 238 19.03 -5.27 -13.40
CA VAL A 238 19.61 -4.48 -14.49
C VAL A 238 20.80 -5.20 -15.13
N PRO A 239 20.94 -5.21 -16.46
CA PRO A 239 22.09 -5.80 -17.13
C PRO A 239 23.43 -5.16 -16.71
N PRO A 240 24.54 -5.92 -16.72
CA PRO A 240 25.86 -5.42 -16.31
C PRO A 240 26.33 -4.17 -17.07
N LYS A 241 26.05 -4.09 -18.38
CA LYS A 241 26.44 -2.93 -19.20
C LYS A 241 25.78 -1.63 -18.72
N THR A 242 24.47 -1.69 -18.46
CA THR A 242 23.69 -0.56 -17.97
C THR A 242 24.10 -0.16 -16.56
N LEU A 243 24.36 -1.15 -15.69
CA LEU A 243 24.87 -0.88 -14.34
C LEU A 243 26.21 -0.14 -14.37
N GLN A 244 27.16 -0.54 -15.23
CA GLN A 244 28.44 0.14 -15.36
C GLN A 244 28.31 1.57 -15.90
N ALA A 245 27.40 1.79 -16.84
CA ALA A 245 27.08 3.14 -17.33
C ALA A 245 26.54 4.02 -16.18
N TRP A 246 25.60 3.51 -15.38
CA TRP A 246 25.08 4.23 -14.22
C TRP A 246 26.15 4.51 -13.17
N LEU A 247 26.99 3.55 -12.83
CA LEU A 247 28.11 3.76 -11.90
C LEU A 247 29.07 4.83 -12.41
N THR A 248 29.38 4.83 -13.71
CA THR A 248 30.26 5.84 -14.33
C THR A 248 29.63 7.22 -14.27
N HIS A 249 28.32 7.34 -14.47
CA HIS A 249 27.60 8.60 -14.37
C HIS A 249 27.54 9.11 -12.92
N LEU A 250 27.09 8.29 -11.98
CA LEU A 250 26.86 8.70 -10.60
C LEU A 250 28.16 8.99 -9.84
N ARG A 251 29.26 8.27 -10.14
CA ARG A 251 30.58 8.50 -9.53
C ARG A 251 31.15 9.90 -9.79
N ARG A 252 30.63 10.62 -10.79
CA ARG A 252 31.01 12.02 -11.06
C ARG A 252 30.54 12.97 -9.95
N TYR A 253 29.45 12.63 -9.27
CA TYR A 253 28.85 13.46 -8.24
C TYR A 253 29.27 13.01 -6.84
N PHE A 254 29.06 11.72 -6.53
CA PHE A 254 29.30 11.17 -5.21
C PHE A 254 29.90 9.77 -5.30
N PRO A 255 30.65 9.31 -4.28
CA PRO A 255 31.09 7.92 -4.21
C PRO A 255 29.90 6.97 -4.26
N THR A 256 29.86 6.05 -5.22
CA THR A 256 28.74 5.12 -5.40
C THR A 256 29.16 3.67 -5.23
N LEU A 257 28.36 2.92 -4.48
CA LEU A 257 28.53 1.50 -4.26
C LEU A 257 27.32 0.73 -4.80
N PRO A 258 27.51 -0.17 -5.78
CA PRO A 258 26.48 -1.12 -6.16
C PRO A 258 26.29 -2.16 -5.05
N LEU A 259 25.04 -2.55 -4.77
CA LEU A 259 24.73 -3.57 -3.78
C LEU A 259 23.53 -4.41 -4.23
N ARG A 260 23.60 -5.72 -3.98
CA ARG A 260 22.44 -6.60 -4.00
C ARG A 260 22.00 -6.87 -2.57
N ALA A 261 20.99 -6.18 -2.08
CA ALA A 261 20.60 -6.29 -0.67
C ALA A 261 19.58 -7.40 -0.36
N SER A 262 19.05 -8.11 -1.36
CA SER A 262 18.05 -9.17 -1.17
C SER A 262 18.28 -10.34 -2.11
N ASN A 263 17.92 -11.53 -1.62
CA ASN A 263 17.84 -12.72 -2.46
C ASN A 263 16.66 -12.59 -3.43
N PRO A 264 16.81 -13.11 -4.66
CA PRO A 264 15.75 -13.08 -5.65
C PRO A 264 14.62 -14.01 -5.20
N ALA A 265 13.40 -13.73 -5.67
CA ALA A 265 12.33 -14.71 -5.56
C ALA A 265 12.72 -15.98 -6.36
N PRO A 266 12.26 -17.18 -5.94
CA PRO A 266 12.69 -18.45 -6.53
C PRO A 266 12.47 -18.56 -8.05
N ASN A 267 11.53 -17.80 -8.61
CA ASN A 267 11.21 -17.78 -10.05
C ASN A 267 11.61 -16.47 -10.75
N ALA A 268 12.34 -15.57 -10.08
CA ALA A 268 12.71 -14.29 -10.67
C ALA A 268 13.93 -14.44 -11.59
N GLN A 269 13.78 -13.99 -12.84
CA GLN A 269 14.90 -13.82 -13.76
C GLN A 269 15.79 -12.68 -13.24
N THR A 270 17.06 -12.99 -12.94
CA THR A 270 18.01 -12.01 -12.44
C THR A 270 19.31 -12.04 -13.22
N PHE A 271 19.93 -10.86 -13.34
CA PHE A 271 21.24 -10.71 -13.93
C PHE A 271 22.32 -11.04 -12.89
N ASN A 272 23.19 -11.97 -13.24
CA ASN A 272 24.28 -12.40 -12.36
C ASN A 272 25.49 -11.49 -12.54
N HIS A 273 25.74 -10.65 -11.54
CA HIS A 273 26.95 -9.84 -11.44
C HIS A 273 28.01 -10.62 -10.66
N LYS A 274 28.73 -11.53 -11.35
CA LYS A 274 29.73 -12.43 -10.73
C LYS A 274 30.79 -11.70 -9.88
N GLU A 275 31.12 -10.47 -10.25
CA GLU A 275 32.16 -9.67 -9.60
C GLU A 275 31.67 -8.86 -8.40
N LEU A 276 30.35 -8.71 -8.23
CA LEU A 276 29.70 -7.75 -7.32
C LEU A 276 28.89 -8.49 -6.25
N THR A 277 29.59 -9.35 -5.50
CA THR A 277 29.00 -10.05 -4.38
C THR A 277 28.79 -9.12 -3.19
N VAL A 278 27.72 -9.37 -2.44
CA VAL A 278 27.37 -8.60 -1.22
C VAL A 278 28.54 -8.51 -0.26
N GLN A 279 29.28 -9.61 -0.09
CA GLN A 279 30.44 -9.70 0.80
C GLN A 279 31.59 -8.78 0.37
N LYS A 280 31.87 -8.68 -0.93
CA LYS A 280 32.93 -7.82 -1.44
C LYS A 280 32.55 -6.34 -1.29
N THR A 281 31.34 -5.99 -1.72
CA THR A 281 30.84 -4.61 -1.62
C THR A 281 30.65 -4.14 -0.18
N SER A 282 30.24 -5.03 0.73
CA SER A 282 30.14 -4.70 2.16
C SER A 282 31.53 -4.53 2.80
N ALA A 283 32.51 -5.38 2.45
CA ALA A 283 33.88 -5.22 2.90
C ALA A 283 34.49 -3.90 2.40
N ASP A 284 34.21 -3.51 1.16
CA ASP A 284 34.64 -2.23 0.59
C ASP A 284 34.01 -1.04 1.31
N LEU A 285 32.70 -1.11 1.61
CA LEU A 285 32.01 -0.10 2.41
C LEU A 285 32.62 0.00 3.82
N PHE A 286 32.82 -1.12 4.52
CA PHE A 286 33.42 -1.11 5.85
C PHE A 286 34.85 -0.61 5.85
N ARG A 287 35.64 -0.90 4.81
CA ARG A 287 36.99 -0.36 4.64
C ARG A 287 36.96 1.16 4.46
N ALA A 288 36.03 1.68 3.64
CA ALA A 288 35.84 3.11 3.47
C ALA A 288 35.40 3.80 4.78
N LEU A 289 34.46 3.20 5.53
CA LEU A 289 34.00 3.71 6.82
C LEU A 289 35.12 3.70 7.88
N LYS A 290 35.96 2.66 7.92
CA LYS A 290 37.13 2.62 8.82
C LYS A 290 38.16 3.69 8.47
N SER A 291 38.44 3.87 7.17
CA SER A 291 39.31 4.95 6.69
C SER A 291 38.79 6.32 7.09
N TYR A 292 37.47 6.53 6.97
CA TYR A 292 36.81 7.76 7.40
C TYR A 292 36.96 7.99 8.91
N ALA A 293 36.69 6.96 9.72
CA ALA A 293 36.83 7.02 11.18
C ALA A 293 38.26 7.38 11.60
N ALA A 294 39.27 6.80 10.94
CA ALA A 294 40.67 7.09 11.19
C ALA A 294 41.06 8.52 10.82
N THR A 295 40.61 9.01 9.66
CA THR A 295 40.89 10.37 9.17
C THR A 295 40.31 11.44 10.09
N ARG A 296 39.10 11.21 10.62
CA ARG A 296 38.42 12.12 11.54
C ARG A 296 38.82 11.93 13.01
N GLN A 297 39.67 10.96 13.32
CA GLN A 297 40.08 10.61 14.69
C GLN A 297 38.90 10.46 15.66
N LEU A 298 37.82 9.83 15.20
CA LEU A 298 36.62 9.63 16.02
C LEU A 298 36.93 8.61 17.12
N LYS A 299 36.93 9.07 18.38
CA LYS A 299 37.10 8.21 19.57
C LYS A 299 35.85 7.39 19.91
N ARG A 300 34.73 7.63 19.22
CA ARG A 300 33.43 6.96 19.38
C ARG A 300 33.06 6.15 18.14
N ALA A 301 32.02 5.33 18.26
CA ALA A 301 31.43 4.64 17.10
C ALA A 301 30.91 5.63 16.05
N VAL A 302 31.04 5.26 14.77
CA VAL A 302 30.54 6.04 13.63
C VAL A 302 29.04 5.79 13.48
N SER A 303 28.25 6.86 13.54
CA SER A 303 26.81 6.80 13.29
C SER A 303 26.55 6.86 11.79
N VAL A 304 25.88 5.83 11.26
CA VAL A 304 25.58 5.73 9.83
C VAL A 304 24.06 5.85 9.62
N GLY A 305 23.63 6.92 8.95
CA GLY A 305 22.23 7.14 8.57
C GLY A 305 21.92 6.50 7.21
N VAL A 306 20.72 5.95 7.04
CA VAL A 306 20.26 5.40 5.75
C VAL A 306 19.04 6.17 5.29
N ILE A 307 19.14 6.79 4.12
CA ILE A 307 18.11 7.65 3.52
C ILE A 307 17.79 7.13 2.12
N GLY A 308 16.58 7.38 1.61
CA GLY A 308 16.16 6.85 0.31
C GLY A 308 14.66 6.93 0.10
N TYR A 309 14.24 6.93 -1.16
CA TYR A 309 12.82 6.87 -1.55
C TYR A 309 12.12 5.64 -0.94
N PRO A 310 10.78 5.64 -0.76
CA PRO A 310 10.06 4.43 -0.37
C PRO A 310 10.37 3.23 -1.29
N ASN A 311 10.39 2.01 -0.74
CA ASN A 311 10.57 0.75 -1.49
C ASN A 311 11.88 0.57 -2.29
N VAL A 312 12.88 1.45 -2.14
CA VAL A 312 14.24 1.25 -2.72
C VAL A 312 15.03 0.14 -2.03
N GLY A 313 14.57 -0.32 -0.85
CA GLY A 313 15.19 -1.41 -0.10
C GLY A 313 16.10 -0.98 1.04
N LYS A 314 15.87 0.18 1.66
CA LYS A 314 16.64 0.69 2.82
C LYS A 314 16.83 -0.37 3.93
N SER A 315 15.74 -1.01 4.36
CA SER A 315 15.78 -2.06 5.39
C SER A 315 16.53 -3.31 4.92
N SER A 316 16.41 -3.66 3.63
CA SER A 316 17.16 -4.78 3.03
C SER A 316 18.66 -4.49 3.06
N VAL A 317 19.09 -3.26 2.75
CA VAL A 317 20.50 -2.85 2.81
C VAL A 317 21.03 -3.02 4.23
N ILE A 318 20.27 -2.59 5.24
CA ILE A 318 20.66 -2.75 6.66
C ILE A 318 20.82 -4.24 7.01
N ASN A 319 19.84 -5.08 6.63
CA ASN A 319 19.90 -6.52 6.92
C ASN A 319 21.07 -7.21 6.20
N ALA A 320 21.36 -6.80 4.96
CA ALA A 320 22.49 -7.31 4.19
C ALA A 320 23.83 -6.96 4.83
N LEU A 321 23.98 -5.72 5.33
CA LEU A 321 25.19 -5.28 6.02
C LEU A 321 25.35 -5.94 7.41
N LEU A 322 24.25 -6.26 8.09
CA LEU A 322 24.26 -6.95 9.38
C LEU A 322 24.42 -8.48 9.24
N GLY A 323 24.48 -9.02 8.02
CA GLY A 323 24.57 -10.46 7.78
C GLY A 323 23.33 -11.24 8.22
N ARG A 324 22.15 -10.60 8.21
CA ARG A 324 20.85 -11.21 8.55
C ARG A 324 20.03 -11.59 7.31
N LEU A 325 20.73 -11.90 6.21
CA LEU A 325 20.15 -12.35 4.94
C LEU A 325 19.77 -13.82 4.98
#